data_AF-A0A9P0JM95-F1
#
_entry.id   AF-A0A9P0JM95-F1
#
_cell.length_a   1.000
_cell.length_b   1.000
_cell.length_c   1.000
_cell.angle_alpha   90.00
_cell.angle_beta   90.00
_cell.angle_gamma   90.00
#
_symmetry.space_group_name_H-M   'P 1'
#
loop_
_entity.id
_entity.type
_entity.pdbx_description
1 polymer ?
#
loop_
_entity_poly.entity_id
_entity_poly.type
_entity_poly.pdbx_seq_one_letter_code
_entity_poly.pdbx_strand_id
1 'polypeptide(L)'
;MISTNMLSANKVKLHGMTSTKWTTKDKITQYKGLINLYTRDKKIIEVDTLISQKKQTKELKGIQREIEQNRKDLENAVQGDKQKLRNTLAAHREMQLAFQNSQPQKVIDMVHQVNFTKRKTRDILKYRMKLKSDRLVDLKLRYALYEDRLKYDGQSWLTMLPCERTAHLITGKVNAAILRKEAAIYIRNAYKEMIAIMKKDALYFDAILVSIRNDGLNQGKCMINATKLGQLGAEYLDDRRQDFRFLEKVVKQDMVVRKRDLAEVRHNVEQFAENLKFLLRRDSDINLGSVNLPDSPSFAKFQEDLYHVEATLKYLKDAIFTPTIESIYPCLKEQLYQKERLTELVKKCENNRDMLLKKKNHAAALKSDLENTMIETTTEYTQKKKEYLEKIKEQEKATAGYETLIKSRYNLLANVRISLKHFQILSKLLASSQKNLSFKVPEFMPHTMEVPEEDEVDGETQLQETLKKIAIKETWFLDLNL
;
A
#
# COMPACT_ATOMS: atom_id res chain seq x y z
N MET A 1 -100.89 42.57 37.30
CA MET A 1 -101.69 42.62 38.55
C MET A 1 -102.65 43.78 38.44
N ILE A 2 -103.95 43.50 38.57
CA ILE A 2 -105.03 44.48 38.54
C ILE A 2 -104.80 45.43 39.71
N SER A 3 -104.40 46.68 39.46
CA SER A 3 -104.36 47.72 40.49
C SER A 3 -105.79 48.09 40.85
N THR A 4 -106.39 47.28 41.72
CA THR A 4 -107.72 47.50 42.27
C THR A 4 -107.67 48.76 43.11
N ASN A 5 -108.10 49.86 42.52
CA ASN A 5 -108.17 51.16 43.17
C ASN A 5 -109.22 51.10 44.30
N MET A 6 -108.79 50.80 45.53
CA MET A 6 -109.65 50.68 46.72
C MET A 6 -110.28 52.03 47.15
N LEU A 7 -109.85 53.15 46.54
CA LEU A 7 -110.47 54.47 46.69
C LEU A 7 -111.54 54.76 45.63
N SER A 8 -111.90 53.79 44.78
CA SER A 8 -113.03 53.96 43.85
C SER A 8 -114.32 54.22 44.62
N ALA A 9 -115.08 55.23 44.19
CA ALA A 9 -116.29 55.71 44.89
C ALA A 9 -117.32 54.61 45.23
N ASN A 10 -117.31 53.52 44.45
CA ASN A 10 -118.18 52.37 44.66
C ASN A 10 -117.77 51.49 45.85
N LYS A 11 -116.49 51.43 46.24
CA LYS A 11 -116.06 50.69 47.44
C LYS A 11 -116.07 51.54 48.71
N VAL A 12 -115.98 52.87 48.58
CA VAL A 12 -116.23 53.82 49.68
C VAL A 12 -117.67 53.71 50.20
N LYS A 13 -118.64 53.39 49.32
CA LYS A 13 -120.02 53.04 49.70
C LYS A 13 -120.12 51.74 50.53
N LEU A 14 -119.23 50.77 50.28
CA LEU A 14 -119.24 49.45 50.91
C LEU A 14 -118.67 49.47 52.34
N HIS A 15 -117.83 50.47 52.67
CA HIS A 15 -117.24 50.64 54.00
C HIS A 15 -118.10 51.49 54.97
N GLY A 16 -119.41 51.63 54.73
CA GLY A 16 -120.36 52.07 55.76
C GLY A 16 -120.22 53.50 56.26
N MET A 17 -119.59 54.40 55.49
CA MET A 17 -119.34 55.78 55.90
C MET A 17 -120.47 56.77 55.51
N THR A 18 -121.72 56.32 55.45
CA THR A 18 -122.89 57.16 55.12
C THR A 18 -123.71 57.61 56.33
N SER A 19 -123.34 57.23 57.56
CA SER A 19 -124.08 57.65 58.75
C SER A 19 -123.90 59.15 59.01
N THR A 20 -125.02 59.86 59.09
CA THR A 20 -125.12 61.32 59.29
C THR A 20 -124.65 61.78 60.67
N LYS A 21 -124.43 60.85 61.62
CA LYS A 21 -123.90 61.12 62.96
C LYS A 21 -122.37 61.17 63.04
N TRP A 22 -121.68 60.82 61.95
CA TRP A 22 -120.23 60.79 61.95
C TRP A 22 -119.69 62.20 61.79
N THR A 23 -119.12 62.71 62.87
CA THR A 23 -118.37 63.96 62.92
C THR A 23 -117.19 63.88 61.95
N THR A 24 -116.92 65.01 61.30
CA THR A 24 -115.90 65.13 60.24
C THR A 24 -114.53 64.62 60.71
N LYS A 25 -114.22 64.76 62.01
CA LYS A 25 -112.96 64.33 62.63
C LYS A 25 -112.76 62.80 62.64
N ASP A 26 -113.82 62.02 62.84
CA ASP A 26 -113.74 60.56 62.88
C ASP A 26 -113.59 59.97 61.47
N LYS A 27 -114.31 60.53 60.49
CA LYS A 27 -114.11 60.23 59.06
C LYS A 27 -112.66 60.46 58.66
N ILE A 28 -112.10 61.62 59.04
CA ILE A 28 -110.69 61.95 58.75
C ILE A 28 -109.73 60.95 59.40
N THR A 29 -109.99 60.51 60.63
CA THR A 29 -109.12 59.56 61.34
C THR A 29 -109.13 58.16 60.70
N GLN A 30 -110.31 57.68 60.30
CA GLN A 30 -110.43 56.41 59.56
C GLN A 30 -109.80 56.49 58.18
N TYR A 31 -110.01 57.60 57.44
CA TYR A 31 -109.32 57.81 56.17
C TYR A 31 -107.80 57.86 56.34
N LYS A 32 -107.29 58.51 57.40
CA LYS A 32 -105.84 58.48 57.73
C LYS A 32 -105.34 57.07 58.04
N GLY A 33 -106.10 56.28 58.79
CA GLY A 33 -105.76 54.87 59.08
C GLY A 33 -105.71 54.00 57.82
N LEU A 34 -106.71 54.13 56.95
CA LEU A 34 -106.78 53.43 55.67
C LEU A 34 -105.63 53.86 54.73
N ILE A 35 -105.32 55.16 54.67
CA ILE A 35 -104.19 55.69 53.92
C ILE A 35 -102.87 55.11 54.47
N ASN A 36 -102.68 55.07 55.79
CA ASN A 36 -101.48 54.52 56.40
C ASN A 36 -101.31 53.02 56.11
N LEU A 37 -102.38 52.23 56.18
CA LEU A 37 -102.34 50.82 55.81
C LEU A 37 -101.99 50.65 54.32
N TYR A 38 -102.65 51.40 53.45
CA TYR A 38 -102.38 51.39 52.01
C TYR A 38 -100.92 51.78 51.69
N THR A 39 -100.36 52.77 52.39
CA THR A 39 -98.95 53.15 52.20
C THR A 39 -97.97 52.07 52.66
N ARG A 40 -98.29 51.29 53.71
CA ARG A 40 -97.47 50.14 54.13
C ARG A 40 -97.58 48.98 53.15
N ASP A 41 -98.80 48.60 52.76
CA ASP A 41 -99.02 47.54 51.78
C ASP A 41 -98.36 47.88 50.43
N LYS A 42 -98.46 49.13 50.00
CA LYS A 42 -97.75 49.61 48.80
C LYS A 42 -96.23 49.44 48.93
N LYS A 43 -95.64 49.78 50.09
CA LYS A 43 -94.20 49.58 50.33
C LYS A 43 -93.81 48.09 50.34
N ILE A 44 -94.63 47.21 50.92
CA ILE A 44 -94.37 45.77 50.91
C ILE A 44 -94.42 45.22 49.49
N ILE A 45 -95.45 45.59 48.71
CA ILE A 45 -95.55 45.21 47.29
C ILE A 45 -94.36 45.75 46.49
N GLU A 46 -93.91 46.97 46.74
CA GLU A 46 -92.70 47.53 46.12
C GLU A 46 -91.44 46.71 46.46
N VAL A 47 -91.27 46.28 47.72
CA VAL A 47 -90.13 45.44 48.11
C VAL A 47 -90.22 44.04 47.50
N ASP A 48 -91.38 43.39 47.52
CA ASP A 48 -91.59 42.06 46.95
C ASP A 48 -91.39 42.07 45.43
N THR A 49 -91.86 43.12 44.74
CA THR A 49 -91.61 43.30 43.31
C THR A 49 -90.12 43.49 43.03
N LEU A 50 -89.39 44.25 43.84
CA LEU A 50 -87.92 44.39 43.72
C LEU A 50 -87.18 43.07 43.97
N ILE A 51 -87.57 42.29 44.98
CA ILE A 51 -86.97 40.98 45.26
C ILE A 51 -87.24 40.00 44.11
N SER A 52 -88.48 39.97 43.61
CA SER A 52 -88.87 39.15 42.45
C SER A 52 -88.10 39.54 41.20
N GLN A 53 -87.96 40.83 40.91
CA GLN A 53 -87.11 41.33 39.81
C GLN A 53 -85.64 40.94 39.97
N LYS A 54 -85.08 41.01 41.19
CA LYS A 54 -83.70 40.58 41.47
C LYS A 54 -83.51 39.08 41.27
N LYS A 55 -84.51 38.26 41.63
CA LYS A 55 -84.48 36.81 41.41
C LYS A 55 -84.54 36.50 39.91
N GLN A 56 -85.50 37.09 39.19
CA GLN A 56 -85.65 36.92 37.75
C GLN A 56 -84.40 37.35 36.97
N THR A 57 -83.77 38.46 37.34
CA THR A 57 -82.53 38.92 36.70
C THR A 57 -81.34 37.98 36.96
N LYS A 58 -81.24 37.37 38.15
CA LYS A 58 -80.22 36.33 38.42
C LYS A 58 -80.47 35.08 37.58
N GLU A 59 -81.71 34.62 37.49
CA GLU A 59 -82.10 33.46 36.67
C GLU A 59 -81.82 33.72 35.19
N LEU A 60 -82.18 34.90 34.67
CA LEU A 60 -81.86 35.31 33.29
C LEU A 60 -80.35 35.30 33.03
N LYS A 61 -79.53 35.82 33.96
CA LYS A 61 -78.06 35.76 33.84
C LYS A 61 -77.49 34.34 33.94
N GLY A 62 -78.19 33.43 34.64
CA GLY A 62 -77.85 32.01 34.69
C GLY A 62 -78.10 31.35 33.34
N ILE A 63 -79.32 31.49 32.83
CA ILE A 63 -79.75 30.97 31.53
C ILE A 63 -78.87 31.54 30.39
N GLN A 64 -78.51 32.83 30.43
CA GLN A 64 -77.59 33.41 29.44
C GLN A 64 -76.21 32.72 29.44
N ARG A 65 -75.67 32.38 30.61
CA ARG A 65 -74.39 31.67 30.73
C ARG A 65 -74.49 30.24 30.22
N GLU A 66 -75.58 29.55 30.53
CA GLU A 66 -75.84 28.20 30.03
C GLU A 66 -76.03 28.19 28.50
N ILE A 67 -76.78 29.15 27.95
CA ILE A 67 -76.91 29.30 26.50
C ILE A 67 -75.55 29.55 25.85
N GLU A 68 -74.71 30.40 26.44
CA GLU A 68 -73.36 30.68 25.92
C GLU A 68 -72.45 29.44 25.97
N GLN A 69 -72.52 28.68 27.07
CA GLN A 69 -71.77 27.43 27.20
C GLN A 69 -72.26 26.37 26.20
N ASN A 70 -73.58 26.16 26.11
CA ASN A 70 -74.19 25.25 25.16
C ASN A 70 -73.90 25.65 23.71
N ARG A 71 -73.81 26.95 23.41
CA ARG A 71 -73.37 27.44 22.09
C ARG A 71 -71.92 27.06 21.80
N LYS A 72 -71.01 27.21 22.77
CA LYS A 72 -69.60 26.78 22.62
C LYS A 72 -69.47 25.27 22.44
N ASP A 73 -70.21 24.49 23.21
CA ASP A 73 -70.18 23.03 23.12
C ASP A 73 -70.79 22.53 21.80
N LEU A 74 -71.86 23.17 21.33
CA LEU A 74 -72.41 22.94 19.99
C LEU A 74 -71.42 23.33 18.89
N GLU A 75 -70.74 24.48 19.02
CA GLU A 75 -69.71 24.90 18.06
C GLU A 75 -68.55 23.88 18.01
N ASN A 76 -68.12 23.37 19.16
CA ASN A 76 -67.11 22.31 19.25
C ASN A 76 -67.60 20.98 18.64
N ALA A 77 -68.86 20.62 18.82
CA ALA A 77 -69.43 19.41 18.22
C ALA A 77 -69.57 19.52 16.69
N VAL A 78 -69.95 20.70 16.18
CA VAL A 78 -70.12 20.94 14.74
C VAL A 78 -68.79 21.13 14.02
N GLN A 79 -67.86 21.89 14.60
CA GLN A 79 -66.61 22.26 13.91
C GLN A 79 -65.41 21.41 14.35
N GLY A 80 -65.53 20.65 15.44
CA GLY A 80 -64.43 19.91 16.07
C GLY A 80 -63.63 20.77 17.04
N ASP A 81 -62.76 20.11 17.83
CA ASP A 81 -61.90 20.77 18.82
C ASP A 81 -60.77 21.56 18.13
N LYS A 82 -60.98 22.88 17.99
CA LYS A 82 -60.04 23.82 17.35
C LYS A 82 -58.68 23.84 18.05
N GLN A 83 -58.65 23.64 19.38
CA GLN A 83 -57.42 23.70 20.15
C GLN A 83 -56.56 22.46 19.87
N LYS A 84 -57.18 21.28 19.76
CA LYS A 84 -56.46 20.06 19.35
C LYS A 84 -55.89 20.17 17.93
N LEU A 85 -56.66 20.69 16.98
CA LEU A 85 -56.18 20.91 15.60
C LEU A 85 -54.97 21.87 15.57
N ARG A 86 -55.02 22.94 16.38
CA ARG A 86 -53.93 23.90 16.49
C ARG A 86 -52.66 23.27 17.06
N ASN A 87 -52.79 22.36 18.03
CA ASN A 87 -51.68 21.66 18.67
C ASN A 87 -51.06 20.59 17.74
N THR A 88 -51.87 19.83 16.99
CA THR A 88 -51.34 18.82 16.05
C THR A 88 -50.58 19.45 14.88
N LEU A 89 -51.00 20.63 14.42
CA LEU A 89 -50.33 21.39 13.37
C LEU A 89 -49.22 22.32 13.88
N ALA A 90 -48.82 22.22 15.16
CA ALA A 90 -47.84 23.14 15.75
C ALA A 90 -46.47 23.12 15.03
N ALA A 91 -46.06 21.97 14.50
CA ALA A 91 -44.80 21.85 13.76
C ALA A 91 -44.82 22.55 12.38
N HIS A 92 -46.00 22.81 11.83
CA HIS A 92 -46.18 23.35 10.48
C HIS A 92 -47.02 24.62 10.51
N ARG A 93 -46.35 25.74 10.82
CA ARG A 93 -46.92 27.10 10.93
C ARG A 93 -47.83 27.48 9.75
N GLU A 94 -47.41 27.16 8.52
CA GLU A 94 -48.15 27.48 7.30
C GLU A 94 -49.49 26.73 7.21
N MET A 95 -49.48 25.43 7.54
CA MET A 95 -50.72 24.62 7.56
C MET A 95 -51.62 25.04 8.72
N GLN A 96 -51.04 25.43 9.86
CA GLN A 96 -51.80 25.96 11.00
C GLN A 96 -52.55 27.24 10.63
N LEU A 97 -51.92 28.16 9.90
CA LEU A 97 -52.55 29.40 9.44
C LEU A 97 -53.61 29.15 8.37
N ALA A 98 -53.33 28.25 7.42
CA ALA A 98 -54.25 27.94 6.32
C ALA A 98 -55.55 27.25 6.79
N PHE A 99 -55.49 26.46 7.87
CA PHE A 99 -56.57 25.59 8.30
C PHE A 99 -57.21 25.96 9.66
N GLN A 100 -56.87 27.12 10.23
CA GLN A 100 -57.26 27.52 11.60
C GLN A 100 -58.77 27.45 11.88
N ASN A 101 -59.62 27.73 10.88
CA ASN A 101 -61.09 27.75 11.02
C ASN A 101 -61.77 26.63 10.22
N SER A 102 -61.02 25.64 9.73
CA SER A 102 -61.56 24.55 8.91
C SER A 102 -61.90 23.33 9.78
N GLN A 103 -62.96 22.61 9.40
CA GLN A 103 -63.30 21.33 10.02
C GLN A 103 -62.16 20.30 9.85
N PRO A 104 -61.81 19.50 10.88
CA PRO A 104 -60.73 18.53 10.83
C PRO A 104 -60.77 17.58 9.63
N GLN A 105 -61.96 17.11 9.24
CA GLN A 105 -62.11 16.22 8.08
C GLN A 105 -61.67 16.89 6.78
N LYS A 106 -62.08 18.14 6.55
CA LYS A 106 -61.67 18.92 5.39
C LYS A 106 -60.17 19.19 5.38
N VAL A 107 -59.57 19.38 6.56
CA VAL A 107 -58.12 19.55 6.69
C VAL A 107 -57.38 18.28 6.29
N ILE A 108 -57.84 17.11 6.73
CA ILE A 108 -57.28 15.81 6.35
C ILE A 108 -57.34 15.62 4.84
N ASP A 109 -58.50 15.85 4.22
CA ASP A 109 -58.69 15.71 2.78
C ASP A 109 -57.77 16.67 1.99
N MET A 110 -57.67 17.92 2.43
CA MET A 110 -56.78 18.91 1.82
C MET A 110 -55.30 18.55 1.97
N VAL A 111 -54.88 18.06 3.13
CA VAL A 111 -53.51 17.60 3.36
C VAL A 111 -53.19 16.39 2.49
N HIS A 112 -54.11 15.43 2.36
CA HIS A 112 -53.96 14.30 1.45
C HIS A 112 -53.85 14.77 -0.01
N GLN A 113 -54.67 15.73 -0.43
CA GLN A 113 -54.63 16.29 -1.78
C GLN A 113 -53.30 17.02 -2.08
N VAL A 114 -52.82 17.84 -1.13
CA VAL A 114 -51.52 18.52 -1.23
C VAL A 114 -50.39 17.51 -1.29
N ASN A 115 -50.42 16.48 -0.44
CA ASN A 115 -49.42 15.41 -0.44
C ASN A 115 -49.44 14.62 -1.75
N PHE A 116 -50.62 14.32 -2.30
CA PHE A 116 -50.76 13.67 -3.59
C PHE A 116 -50.16 14.51 -4.72
N THR A 117 -50.41 15.82 -4.72
CA THR A 117 -49.84 16.74 -5.73
C THR A 117 -48.32 16.86 -5.58
N LYS A 118 -47.81 16.96 -4.35
CA LYS A 118 -46.36 16.94 -4.07
C LYS A 118 -45.72 15.62 -4.50
N ARG A 119 -46.38 14.48 -4.30
CA ARG A 119 -45.88 13.17 -4.74
C ARG A 119 -45.86 13.07 -6.26
N LYS A 120 -46.96 13.44 -6.93
CA LYS A 120 -47.06 13.47 -8.39
C LYS A 120 -45.98 14.36 -9.02
N THR A 121 -45.78 15.58 -8.49
CA THR A 121 -44.74 16.50 -8.97
C THR A 121 -43.34 15.94 -8.75
N ARG A 122 -43.07 15.33 -7.58
CA ARG A 122 -41.80 14.63 -7.32
C ARG A 122 -41.55 13.49 -8.31
N ASP A 123 -42.57 12.70 -8.64
CA ASP A 123 -42.43 11.58 -9.56
C ASP A 123 -42.18 12.06 -11.00
N ILE A 124 -42.84 13.14 -11.44
CA ILE A 124 -42.55 13.82 -12.71
C ILE A 124 -41.10 14.33 -12.75
N LEU A 125 -40.62 14.94 -11.67
CA LEU A 125 -39.25 15.44 -11.58
C LEU A 125 -38.23 14.30 -11.62
N LYS A 126 -38.49 13.19 -10.91
CA LYS A 126 -37.66 11.97 -10.96
C LYS A 126 -37.57 11.41 -12.37
N TYR A 127 -38.70 11.33 -13.09
CA TYR A 127 -38.72 10.85 -14.47
C TYR A 127 -37.91 11.78 -15.40
N ARG A 128 -38.10 13.10 -15.30
CA ARG A 128 -37.32 14.08 -16.07
C ARG A 128 -35.82 14.01 -15.76
N MET A 129 -35.46 13.80 -14.51
CA MET A 129 -34.07 13.62 -14.09
C MET A 129 -33.47 12.36 -14.72
N LYS A 130 -34.20 11.24 -14.70
CA LYS A 130 -33.77 10.00 -15.36
C LYS A 130 -33.53 10.22 -16.86
N LEU A 131 -34.50 10.84 -17.56
CA LEU A 131 -34.39 11.10 -18.99
C LEU A 131 -33.21 12.03 -19.35
N LYS A 132 -32.91 13.01 -18.50
CA LYS A 132 -31.69 13.84 -18.64
C LYS A 132 -30.41 13.07 -18.35
N SER A 133 -30.42 12.18 -17.37
CA SER A 133 -29.28 11.31 -17.03
C SER A 133 -28.96 10.37 -18.19
N ASP A 134 -29.97 9.71 -18.75
CA ASP A 134 -29.82 8.81 -19.89
C ASP A 134 -29.25 9.57 -21.10
N ARG A 135 -29.79 10.76 -21.39
CA ARG A 135 -29.25 11.63 -22.44
C ARG A 135 -27.81 12.08 -22.19
N LEU A 136 -27.42 12.31 -20.94
CA LEU A 136 -26.05 12.66 -20.59
C LEU A 136 -25.10 11.47 -20.79
N VAL A 137 -25.54 10.25 -20.46
CA VAL A 137 -24.79 9.03 -20.73
C VAL A 137 -24.59 8.85 -22.23
N ASP A 138 -25.64 8.98 -23.03
CA ASP A 138 -25.55 8.89 -24.50
C ASP A 138 -24.59 9.92 -25.09
N LEU A 139 -24.65 11.17 -24.61
CA LEU A 139 -23.75 12.23 -25.06
C LEU A 139 -22.30 11.94 -24.67
N LYS A 140 -22.05 11.41 -23.48
CA LYS A 140 -20.71 11.00 -23.04
C LYS A 140 -20.16 9.84 -23.87
N LEU A 141 -20.99 8.85 -24.19
CA LEU A 141 -20.61 7.76 -25.08
C LEU A 141 -20.24 8.28 -26.47
N ARG A 142 -21.06 9.17 -27.06
CA ARG A 142 -20.73 9.79 -28.35
C ARG A 142 -19.45 10.62 -28.28
N TYR A 143 -19.26 11.39 -27.21
CA TYR A 143 -18.04 12.15 -27.00
C TYR A 143 -16.81 11.23 -26.95
N ALA A 144 -16.88 10.14 -26.17
CA ALA A 144 -15.79 9.15 -26.10
C ALA A 144 -15.52 8.54 -27.48
N LEU A 145 -16.55 8.16 -28.24
CA LEU A 145 -16.38 7.66 -29.61
C LEU A 145 -15.72 8.68 -30.54
N TYR A 146 -16.05 9.97 -30.43
CA TYR A 146 -15.39 11.02 -31.22
C TYR A 146 -13.96 11.27 -30.77
N GLU A 147 -13.68 11.19 -29.47
CA GLU A 147 -12.32 11.29 -28.93
C GLU A 147 -11.45 10.11 -29.40
N ASP A 148 -12.00 8.89 -29.39
CA ASP A 148 -11.34 7.70 -29.91
C ASP A 148 -11.12 7.82 -31.42
N ARG A 149 -12.11 8.27 -32.20
CA ARG A 149 -11.93 8.58 -33.62
C ARG A 149 -10.84 9.62 -33.85
N LEU A 150 -10.80 10.72 -33.08
CA LEU A 150 -9.72 11.70 -33.20
C LEU A 150 -8.34 11.13 -32.87
N LYS A 151 -8.24 10.23 -31.88
CA LYS A 151 -6.97 9.59 -31.50
C LYS A 151 -6.52 8.55 -32.50
N TYR A 152 -7.45 7.73 -33.02
CA TYR A 152 -7.14 6.51 -33.75
C TYR A 152 -7.48 6.58 -35.25
N ASP A 153 -8.41 7.41 -35.71
CA ASP A 153 -8.67 7.58 -37.16
C ASP A 153 -7.48 8.27 -37.84
N GLY A 154 -6.58 8.96 -37.14
CA GLY A 154 -5.29 9.39 -37.70
C GLY A 154 -4.19 8.31 -37.68
N GLN A 155 -4.44 7.19 -36.99
CA GLN A 155 -3.46 6.11 -36.75
C GLN A 155 -3.82 4.81 -37.46
N SER A 156 -5.03 4.69 -38.01
CA SER A 156 -5.41 3.55 -38.84
C SER A 156 -4.69 3.62 -40.18
N TRP A 157 -4.14 2.49 -40.61
CA TRP A 157 -3.37 2.36 -41.85
C TRP A 157 -4.12 2.90 -43.08
N LEU A 158 -5.46 2.77 -43.12
CA LEU A 158 -6.28 3.27 -44.21
C LEU A 158 -6.36 4.80 -44.28
N THR A 159 -6.30 5.50 -43.15
CA THR A 159 -6.46 6.96 -43.06
C THR A 159 -5.14 7.71 -42.95
N MET A 160 -4.03 7.04 -42.69
CA MET A 160 -2.69 7.62 -42.76
C MET A 160 -2.35 8.08 -44.18
N LEU A 161 -1.70 9.25 -44.29
CA LEU A 161 -1.18 9.74 -45.55
C LEU A 161 -0.10 8.78 -46.10
N PRO A 162 0.07 8.67 -47.43
CA PRO A 162 1.09 7.80 -48.01
C PRO A 162 2.51 8.05 -47.48
N CYS A 163 2.85 9.31 -47.18
CA CYS A 163 4.14 9.68 -46.60
C CYS A 163 4.33 9.21 -45.14
N GLU A 164 3.25 9.11 -44.37
CA GLU A 164 3.29 8.62 -42.99
C GLU A 164 3.47 7.09 -42.96
N ARG A 165 2.82 6.38 -43.89
CA ARG A 165 3.00 4.93 -44.06
C ARG A 165 4.44 4.57 -44.41
N THR A 166 5.04 5.30 -45.36
CA THR A 166 6.45 5.07 -45.72
C THR A 166 7.37 5.40 -44.55
N ALA A 167 7.11 6.46 -43.79
CA ALA A 167 7.86 6.78 -42.58
C ALA A 167 7.75 5.68 -41.50
N HIS A 168 6.56 5.11 -41.29
CA HIS A 168 6.35 3.98 -40.39
C HIS A 168 7.10 2.72 -40.84
N LEU A 169 7.08 2.40 -42.13
CA LEU A 169 7.78 1.26 -42.69
C LEU A 169 9.31 1.42 -42.59
N ILE A 170 9.81 2.63 -42.84
CA ILE A 170 11.23 2.97 -42.63
C ILE A 170 11.59 2.85 -41.15
N THR A 171 10.74 3.36 -40.25
CA THR A 171 10.94 3.25 -38.79
C THR A 171 10.99 1.79 -38.34
N GLY A 172 10.11 0.93 -38.87
CA GLY A 172 10.16 -0.51 -38.63
C GLY A 172 11.47 -1.14 -39.09
N LYS A 173 11.94 -0.80 -40.29
CA LYS A 173 13.25 -1.26 -40.81
C LYS A 173 14.43 -0.79 -39.96
N VAL A 174 14.41 0.46 -39.51
CA VAL A 174 15.43 1.03 -38.62
C VAL A 174 15.44 0.31 -37.28
N ASN A 175 14.28 0.10 -36.66
CA ASN A 175 14.17 -0.61 -35.39
C ASN A 175 14.67 -2.07 -35.51
N ALA A 176 14.31 -2.76 -36.60
CA ALA A 176 14.84 -4.10 -36.87
C ALA A 176 16.37 -4.10 -37.03
N ALA A 177 16.95 -3.08 -37.67
CA ALA A 177 18.40 -2.94 -37.79
C ALA A 177 19.07 -2.66 -36.43
N ILE A 178 18.46 -1.83 -35.58
CA ILE A 178 18.94 -1.56 -34.21
C ILE A 178 18.96 -2.85 -33.38
N LEU A 179 17.86 -3.60 -33.38
CA LEU A 179 17.79 -4.87 -32.65
C LEU A 179 18.84 -5.89 -33.12
N ARG A 180 19.08 -5.98 -34.43
CA ARG A 180 20.16 -6.82 -34.98
C ARG A 180 21.54 -6.35 -34.51
N LYS A 181 21.79 -5.04 -34.46
CA LYS A 181 23.05 -4.48 -33.97
C LYS A 181 23.26 -4.81 -32.49
N GLU A 182 22.23 -4.66 -31.66
CA GLU A 182 22.29 -4.97 -30.23
C GLU A 182 22.55 -6.46 -29.99
N ALA A 183 21.85 -7.33 -30.73
CA ALA A 183 22.11 -8.78 -30.68
C ALA A 183 23.56 -9.11 -31.10
N ALA A 184 24.08 -8.47 -32.14
CA ALA A 184 25.47 -8.66 -32.56
C ALA A 184 26.48 -8.19 -31.51
N ILE A 185 26.21 -7.08 -30.81
CA ILE A 185 27.04 -6.60 -29.69
C ILE A 185 27.04 -7.63 -28.55
N TYR A 186 25.86 -8.16 -28.20
CA TYR A 186 25.74 -9.18 -27.15
C TYR A 186 26.55 -10.45 -27.50
N ILE A 187 26.39 -10.96 -28.73
CA ILE A 187 27.14 -12.12 -29.23
C ILE A 187 28.65 -11.86 -29.19
N ARG A 188 29.10 -10.67 -29.63
CA ARG A 188 30.51 -10.28 -29.59
C ARG A 188 31.07 -10.27 -28.16
N ASN A 189 30.30 -9.74 -27.20
CA ASN A 189 30.71 -9.71 -25.80
C ASN A 189 30.83 -11.13 -25.22
N ALA A 190 29.86 -12.00 -25.51
CA ALA A 190 29.93 -13.41 -25.11
C ALA A 190 31.18 -14.12 -25.68
N TYR A 191 31.48 -13.94 -26.98
CA TYR A 191 32.71 -14.50 -27.55
C TYR A 191 33.98 -13.92 -26.92
N LYS A 192 34.00 -12.63 -26.58
CA LYS A 192 35.13 -12.00 -25.90
C LYS A 192 35.38 -12.61 -24.52
N GLU A 193 34.31 -12.91 -23.78
CA GLU A 193 34.38 -13.60 -22.49
C GLU A 193 34.87 -15.04 -22.64
N MET A 194 34.31 -15.79 -23.60
CA MET A 194 34.77 -17.16 -23.89
C MET A 194 36.26 -17.20 -24.23
N ILE A 195 36.74 -16.28 -25.10
CA ILE A 195 38.17 -16.18 -25.43
C ILE A 195 39.00 -15.84 -24.18
N ALA A 196 38.51 -14.98 -23.29
CA ALA A 196 39.21 -14.63 -22.06
C ALA A 196 39.33 -15.83 -21.11
N ILE A 197 38.29 -16.66 -20.99
CA ILE A 197 38.32 -17.92 -20.22
C ILE A 197 39.33 -18.88 -20.86
N MET A 198 39.24 -19.13 -22.17
CA MET A 198 40.16 -20.02 -22.87
C MET A 198 41.63 -19.60 -22.72
N LYS A 199 41.92 -18.29 -22.72
CA LYS A 199 43.27 -17.78 -22.45
C LYS A 199 43.75 -18.07 -21.04
N LYS A 200 42.87 -17.97 -20.03
CA LYS A 200 43.22 -18.33 -18.64
C LYS A 200 43.46 -19.83 -18.51
N ASP A 201 42.62 -20.64 -19.14
CA ASP A 201 42.76 -22.09 -19.13
C ASP A 201 44.05 -22.52 -19.81
N ALA A 202 44.42 -21.91 -20.93
CA ALA A 202 45.71 -22.16 -21.60
C ALA A 202 46.91 -21.90 -20.66
N LEU A 203 46.92 -20.77 -19.94
CA LEU A 203 47.97 -20.47 -18.97
C LEU A 203 48.02 -21.49 -17.81
N TYR A 204 46.86 -21.95 -17.35
CA TYR A 204 46.75 -22.96 -16.31
C TYR A 204 47.29 -24.31 -16.78
N PHE A 205 46.91 -24.75 -17.99
CA PHE A 205 47.41 -25.99 -18.57
C PHE A 205 48.92 -25.95 -18.83
N ASP A 206 49.46 -24.82 -19.30
CA ASP A 206 50.91 -24.66 -19.45
C ASP A 206 51.64 -24.82 -18.11
N ALA A 207 51.12 -24.22 -17.04
CA ALA A 207 51.69 -24.37 -15.70
C ALA A 207 51.67 -25.83 -15.23
N ILE A 208 50.56 -26.55 -15.45
CA ILE A 208 50.46 -27.98 -15.15
C ILE A 208 51.47 -28.79 -15.97
N LEU A 209 51.58 -28.55 -17.27
CA LEU A 209 52.50 -29.29 -18.14
C LEU A 209 53.95 -29.07 -17.73
N VAL A 210 54.33 -27.84 -17.35
CA VAL A 210 55.66 -27.55 -16.81
C VAL A 210 55.88 -28.27 -15.48
N SER A 211 54.88 -28.29 -14.59
CA SER A 211 54.97 -29.02 -13.31
C SER A 211 55.15 -30.52 -13.51
N ILE A 212 54.36 -31.14 -14.38
CA ILE A 212 54.45 -32.57 -14.71
C ILE A 212 55.81 -32.90 -15.33
N ARG A 213 56.31 -32.04 -16.23
CA ARG A 213 57.64 -32.21 -16.83
C ARG A 213 58.74 -32.18 -15.77
N ASN A 214 58.70 -31.20 -14.87
CA ASN A 214 59.69 -31.08 -13.80
C ASN A 214 59.61 -32.25 -12.82
N ASP A 215 58.39 -32.68 -12.47
CA ASP A 215 58.18 -33.86 -11.64
C ASP A 215 58.73 -35.12 -12.30
N GLY A 216 58.47 -35.34 -13.59
CA GLY A 216 59.05 -36.46 -14.35
C GLY A 216 60.58 -36.46 -14.35
N LEU A 217 61.21 -35.29 -14.49
CA LEU A 217 62.68 -35.17 -14.37
C LEU A 217 63.17 -35.50 -12.96
N ASN A 218 62.45 -35.05 -11.92
CA ASN A 218 62.80 -35.32 -10.53
C ASN A 218 62.63 -36.81 -10.19
N GLN A 219 61.53 -37.42 -10.60
CA GLN A 219 61.31 -38.87 -10.47
C GLN A 219 62.39 -39.66 -11.21
N GLY A 220 62.78 -39.24 -12.41
CA GLY A 220 63.90 -39.84 -13.15
C GLY A 220 65.23 -39.80 -12.37
N LYS A 221 65.57 -38.65 -11.76
CA LYS A 221 66.75 -38.53 -10.89
C LYS A 221 66.65 -39.43 -9.66
N CYS A 222 65.49 -39.49 -9.02
CA CYS A 222 65.25 -40.36 -7.87
C CYS A 222 65.44 -41.83 -8.25
N MET A 223 64.93 -42.26 -9.40
CA MET A 223 65.09 -43.63 -9.90
C MET A 223 66.56 -43.96 -10.17
N ILE A 224 67.30 -43.08 -10.84
CA ILE A 224 68.75 -43.27 -11.07
C ILE A 224 69.51 -43.39 -9.75
N ASN A 225 69.22 -42.52 -8.78
CA ASN A 225 69.86 -42.56 -7.47
C ASN A 225 69.51 -43.84 -6.69
N ALA A 226 68.24 -44.27 -6.74
CA ALA A 226 67.79 -45.51 -6.13
C ALA A 226 68.48 -46.73 -6.78
N THR A 227 68.63 -46.74 -8.10
CA THR A 227 69.38 -47.79 -8.82
C THR A 227 70.85 -47.79 -8.41
N LYS A 228 71.50 -46.61 -8.36
CA LYS A 228 72.90 -46.51 -7.91
C LYS A 228 73.08 -47.00 -6.47
N LEU A 229 72.17 -46.63 -5.58
CA LEU A 229 72.20 -47.09 -4.19
C LEU A 229 71.93 -48.60 -4.10
N GLY A 230 71.02 -49.13 -4.90
CA GLY A 230 70.75 -50.56 -5.01
C GLY A 230 71.95 -51.35 -5.55
N GLN A 231 72.67 -50.82 -6.53
CA GLN A 231 73.92 -51.39 -7.04
C GLN A 231 75.00 -51.42 -5.96
N LEU A 232 75.25 -50.29 -5.29
CA LEU A 232 76.21 -50.21 -4.18
C LEU A 232 75.84 -51.18 -3.04
N GLY A 233 74.56 -51.28 -2.71
CA GLY A 233 74.06 -52.23 -1.70
C GLY A 233 74.26 -53.68 -2.11
N ALA A 234 74.10 -54.00 -3.40
CA ALA A 234 74.32 -55.34 -3.94
C ALA A 234 75.83 -55.69 -3.96
N GLU A 235 76.69 -54.75 -4.36
CA GLU A 235 78.16 -54.91 -4.30
C GLU A 235 78.61 -55.16 -2.86
N TYR A 236 78.19 -54.32 -1.91
CA TYR A 236 78.50 -54.50 -0.50
C TYR A 236 78.02 -55.86 0.05
N LEU A 237 76.85 -56.32 -0.38
CA LEU A 237 76.32 -57.62 0.02
C LEU A 237 77.15 -58.78 -0.57
N ASP A 238 77.64 -58.65 -1.79
CA ASP A 238 78.49 -59.66 -2.43
C ASP A 238 79.88 -59.72 -1.78
N ASP A 239 80.51 -58.57 -1.51
CA ASP A 239 81.77 -58.46 -0.74
C ASP A 239 81.63 -59.17 0.61
N ARG A 240 80.54 -58.90 1.34
CA ARG A 240 80.27 -59.56 2.62
C ARG A 240 80.07 -61.06 2.46
N ARG A 241 79.36 -61.53 1.43
CA ARG A 241 79.24 -62.96 1.16
C ARG A 241 80.60 -63.61 0.88
N GLN A 242 81.47 -62.94 0.15
CA GLN A 242 82.83 -63.43 -0.12
C GLN A 242 83.65 -63.52 1.16
N ASP A 243 83.63 -62.47 2.00
CA ASP A 243 84.33 -62.46 3.28
C ASP A 243 83.80 -63.52 4.25
N PHE A 244 82.48 -63.74 4.29
CA PHE A 244 81.89 -64.85 5.04
C PHE A 244 82.37 -66.21 4.53
N ARG A 245 82.44 -66.43 3.21
CA ARG A 245 82.97 -67.67 2.63
C ARG A 245 84.46 -67.87 2.93
N PHE A 246 85.24 -66.80 2.90
CA PHE A 246 86.66 -66.83 3.26
C PHE A 246 86.83 -67.18 4.74
N LEU A 247 86.12 -66.48 5.62
CA LEU A 247 86.13 -66.74 7.05
C LEU A 247 85.67 -68.17 7.37
N GLU A 248 84.62 -68.66 6.69
CA GLU A 248 84.15 -70.05 6.82
C GLU A 248 85.25 -71.06 6.46
N LYS A 249 86.02 -70.82 5.39
CA LYS A 249 87.16 -71.68 5.02
C LYS A 249 88.26 -71.66 6.07
N VAL A 250 88.64 -70.46 6.55
CA VAL A 250 89.67 -70.30 7.59
C VAL A 250 89.23 -71.00 8.87
N VAL A 251 87.99 -70.79 9.31
CA VAL A 251 87.44 -71.45 10.51
C VAL A 251 87.39 -72.96 10.33
N LYS A 252 86.99 -73.48 9.16
CA LYS A 252 87.02 -74.93 8.89
C LYS A 252 88.44 -75.50 8.94
N GLN A 253 89.42 -74.80 8.37
CA GLN A 253 90.83 -75.21 8.45
C GLN A 253 91.35 -75.18 9.89
N ASP A 254 91.07 -74.11 10.64
CA ASP A 254 91.42 -73.99 12.05
C ASP A 254 90.75 -75.10 12.89
N MET A 255 89.47 -75.41 12.63
CA MET A 255 88.78 -76.52 13.28
C MET A 255 89.43 -77.87 12.99
N VAL A 256 89.92 -78.10 11.76
CA VAL A 256 90.64 -79.33 11.40
C VAL A 256 92.00 -79.39 12.07
N VAL A 257 92.75 -78.29 12.08
CA VAL A 257 94.05 -78.18 12.77
C VAL A 257 93.85 -78.41 14.26
N ARG A 258 92.95 -77.67 14.92
CA ARG A 258 92.56 -77.91 16.32
C ARG A 258 92.13 -79.34 16.59
N LYS A 259 91.40 -79.99 15.68
CA LYS A 259 91.02 -81.39 15.83
C LYS A 259 92.24 -82.32 15.77
N ARG A 260 93.22 -82.04 14.91
CA ARG A 260 94.50 -82.77 14.88
C ARG A 260 95.33 -82.48 16.11
N ASP A 261 95.50 -81.23 16.50
CA ASP A 261 96.23 -80.83 17.70
C ASP A 261 95.58 -81.43 18.95
N LEU A 262 94.25 -81.48 19.03
CA LEU A 262 93.54 -82.18 20.09
C LEU A 262 93.75 -83.69 20.04
N ALA A 263 93.87 -84.30 18.84
CA ALA A 263 94.18 -85.71 18.70
C ALA A 263 95.63 -86.01 19.09
N GLU A 264 96.58 -85.12 18.75
CA GLU A 264 97.98 -85.21 19.14
C GLU A 264 98.15 -84.96 20.63
N VAL A 265 97.50 -83.95 21.21
CA VAL A 265 97.46 -83.73 22.66
C VAL A 265 96.78 -84.91 23.34
N ARG A 266 95.69 -85.48 22.80
CA ARG A 266 95.10 -86.72 23.35
C ARG A 266 96.06 -87.89 23.26
N HIS A 267 96.79 -88.06 22.16
CA HIS A 267 97.78 -89.12 22.02
C HIS A 267 98.98 -88.90 22.94
N ASN A 268 99.47 -87.66 23.05
CA ASN A 268 100.52 -87.27 23.97
C ASN A 268 100.04 -87.39 25.42
N VAL A 269 98.77 -87.14 25.73
CA VAL A 269 98.15 -87.37 27.04
C VAL A 269 97.91 -88.86 27.28
N GLU A 270 97.63 -89.67 26.27
CA GLU A 270 97.53 -91.13 26.38
C GLU A 270 98.91 -91.75 26.58
N GLN A 271 99.92 -91.35 25.81
CA GLN A 271 101.33 -91.71 26.02
C GLN A 271 101.84 -91.18 27.36
N PHE A 272 101.54 -89.92 27.70
CA PHE A 272 101.83 -89.39 29.02
C PHE A 272 101.04 -90.14 30.08
N ALA A 273 99.78 -90.56 29.87
CA ALA A 273 98.95 -91.33 30.81
C ALA A 273 99.48 -92.76 31.01
N GLU A 274 100.01 -93.37 29.96
CA GLU A 274 100.73 -94.64 30.00
C GLU A 274 102.07 -94.48 30.74
N ASN A 275 102.78 -93.38 30.51
CA ASN A 275 103.99 -93.02 31.25
C ASN A 275 103.67 -92.55 32.70
N LEU A 276 102.50 -91.95 32.94
CA LEU A 276 101.95 -91.46 34.22
C LEU A 276 101.35 -92.57 35.05
N LYS A 277 100.92 -93.68 34.43
CA LYS A 277 100.64 -94.92 35.15
C LYS A 277 101.86 -95.35 35.97
N PHE A 278 103.04 -94.86 35.61
CA PHE A 278 104.27 -94.99 36.40
C PHE A 278 104.71 -93.69 37.13
N LEU A 279 104.10 -92.51 36.90
CA LEU A 279 104.66 -91.21 37.32
C LEU A 279 103.71 -90.03 37.64
N LEU A 280 102.43 -90.18 38.02
CA LEU A 280 101.76 -89.07 38.74
C LEU A 280 101.14 -89.43 40.09
N ARG A 281 101.82 -88.89 41.11
CA ARG A 281 101.19 -88.21 42.24
C ARG A 281 100.66 -86.86 41.73
N ARG A 282 99.36 -86.64 41.94
CA ARG A 282 98.60 -85.43 41.59
C ARG A 282 99.10 -84.17 42.31
N ASP A 283 98.59 -83.04 41.84
CA ASP A 283 98.56 -81.67 42.39
C ASP A 283 99.48 -80.74 41.56
N SER A 284 99.09 -79.56 41.07
CA SER A 284 98.07 -78.59 41.50
C SER A 284 97.94 -77.43 40.49
N ASP A 285 96.74 -76.83 40.47
CA ASP A 285 96.33 -75.44 40.19
C ASP A 285 97.38 -74.35 39.89
N ILE A 286 97.11 -73.51 38.86
CA ILE A 286 97.51 -72.09 38.82
C ILE A 286 96.43 -71.23 38.13
N ASN A 287 95.90 -70.24 38.88
CA ASN A 287 95.05 -69.11 38.46
C ASN A 287 95.91 -67.88 38.05
N LEU A 288 95.31 -66.91 37.32
CA LEU A 288 95.54 -65.42 37.28
C LEU A 288 95.41 -64.88 35.83
N GLY A 289 94.77 -63.75 35.48
CA GLY A 289 94.15 -62.63 36.20
C GLY A 289 93.53 -61.61 35.20
N SER A 290 92.73 -60.64 35.68
CA SER A 290 91.93 -59.67 34.90
C SER A 290 92.68 -58.38 34.51
N VAL A 291 92.30 -57.76 33.39
CA VAL A 291 92.89 -56.53 32.81
C VAL A 291 91.83 -55.41 32.72
N ASN A 292 92.13 -54.20 33.21
CA ASN A 292 91.27 -53.00 33.14
C ASN A 292 91.71 -52.05 32.00
N LEU A 293 90.74 -51.41 31.33
CA LEU A 293 90.90 -50.39 30.28
C LEU A 293 90.48 -48.98 30.79
N PRO A 294 91.08 -47.87 30.29
CA PRO A 294 90.72 -46.51 30.68
C PRO A 294 89.58 -45.88 29.83
N ASP A 295 88.91 -44.87 30.43
CA ASP A 295 87.71 -44.15 29.93
C ASP A 295 87.97 -42.96 28.97
N SER A 296 86.94 -42.64 28.18
CA SER A 296 86.83 -41.62 27.11
C SER A 296 86.57 -40.18 27.63
N PRO A 297 87.01 -39.10 26.94
CA PRO A 297 86.95 -37.74 27.48
C PRO A 297 85.62 -36.98 27.25
N SER A 298 85.25 -36.20 28.28
CA SER A 298 84.47 -34.95 28.32
C SER A 298 82.94 -34.98 28.16
N PHE A 299 82.26 -35.25 29.28
CA PHE A 299 80.87 -34.82 29.58
C PHE A 299 80.73 -33.31 29.88
N ALA A 300 81.84 -32.55 29.93
CA ALA A 300 81.87 -31.18 30.43
C ALA A 300 81.18 -30.17 29.48
N LYS A 301 81.41 -30.28 28.16
CA LYS A 301 80.76 -29.41 27.16
C LYS A 301 79.23 -29.56 27.17
N PHE A 302 78.75 -30.79 27.36
CA PHE A 302 77.32 -31.07 27.41
C PHE A 302 76.65 -30.46 28.65
N GLN A 303 77.35 -30.41 29.79
CA GLN A 303 76.83 -29.76 31.00
C GLN A 303 76.74 -28.24 30.89
N GLU A 304 77.70 -27.61 30.20
CA GLU A 304 77.68 -26.16 29.95
C GLU A 304 76.52 -25.76 29.03
N ASP A 305 76.28 -26.52 27.95
CA ASP A 305 75.13 -26.33 27.06
C ASP A 305 73.80 -26.52 27.81
N LEU A 306 73.71 -27.51 28.70
CA LEU A 306 72.50 -27.80 29.47
C LEU A 306 72.19 -26.68 30.47
N TYR A 307 73.21 -26.09 31.09
CA TYR A 307 73.05 -24.93 31.97
C TYR A 307 72.53 -23.69 31.23
N HIS A 308 73.05 -23.42 30.03
CA HIS A 308 72.57 -22.30 29.20
C HIS A 308 71.11 -22.48 28.77
N VAL A 309 70.71 -23.70 28.40
CA VAL A 309 69.31 -24.01 28.06
C VAL A 309 68.40 -23.87 29.29
N GLU A 310 68.82 -24.32 30.47
CA GLU A 310 68.02 -24.18 31.68
C GLU A 310 67.88 -22.70 32.11
N ALA A 311 68.95 -21.91 31.98
CA ALA A 311 68.92 -20.47 32.28
C ALA A 311 67.98 -19.71 31.35
N THR A 312 68.00 -20.01 30.04
CA THR A 312 67.10 -19.38 29.06
C THR A 312 65.64 -19.79 29.28
N LEU A 313 65.37 -21.05 29.65
CA LEU A 313 64.02 -21.51 29.98
C LEU A 313 63.48 -20.88 31.27
N LYS A 314 64.32 -20.67 32.29
CA LYS A 314 63.92 -19.92 33.51
C LYS A 314 63.62 -18.46 33.20
N TYR A 315 64.46 -17.80 32.40
CA TYR A 315 64.21 -16.43 31.96
C TYR A 315 62.89 -16.31 31.17
N LEU A 316 62.62 -17.23 30.25
CA LEU A 316 61.36 -17.28 29.49
C LEU A 316 60.14 -17.53 30.38
N LYS A 317 60.28 -18.41 31.37
CA LYS A 317 59.23 -18.67 32.37
C LYS A 317 58.82 -17.39 33.09
N ASP A 318 59.81 -16.64 33.57
CA ASP A 318 59.61 -15.40 34.33
C ASP A 318 59.06 -14.27 33.45
N ALA A 319 59.55 -14.14 32.20
CA ALA A 319 59.10 -13.12 31.26
C ALA A 319 57.64 -13.31 30.81
N ILE A 320 57.16 -14.56 30.72
CA ILE A 320 55.79 -14.88 30.28
C ILE A 320 54.86 -15.13 31.49
N PHE A 321 55.37 -14.98 32.72
CA PHE A 321 54.63 -15.20 33.98
C PHE A 321 53.96 -16.58 34.07
N THR A 322 54.69 -17.64 33.70
CA THR A 322 54.18 -19.02 33.70
C THR A 322 54.62 -19.79 34.96
N PRO A 323 53.77 -20.66 35.54
CA PRO A 323 54.10 -21.36 36.78
C PRO A 323 55.16 -22.45 36.60
N THR A 324 55.22 -23.11 35.44
CA THR A 324 56.19 -24.17 35.11
C THR A 324 56.79 -24.01 33.72
N ILE A 325 58.02 -24.50 33.50
CA ILE A 325 58.71 -24.44 32.20
C ILE A 325 57.90 -25.17 31.10
N GLU A 326 57.25 -26.29 31.46
CA GLU A 326 56.40 -27.06 30.55
C GLU A 326 55.17 -26.26 30.06
N SER A 327 54.72 -25.28 30.84
CA SER A 327 53.56 -24.44 30.50
C SER A 327 53.89 -23.26 29.58
N ILE A 328 55.17 -23.02 29.28
CA ILE A 328 55.62 -21.95 28.37
C ILE A 328 55.05 -22.16 26.97
N TYR A 329 55.19 -23.37 26.42
CA TYR A 329 54.77 -23.65 25.05
C TYR A 329 53.24 -23.60 24.86
N PRO A 330 52.40 -24.22 25.72
CA PRO A 330 50.95 -24.06 25.67
C PRO A 330 50.52 -22.59 25.79
N CYS A 331 51.14 -21.83 26.68
CA CYS A 331 50.81 -20.40 26.87
C CYS A 331 51.13 -19.57 25.62
N LEU A 332 52.32 -19.75 25.03
CA LEU A 332 52.71 -19.07 23.80
C LEU A 332 51.80 -19.44 22.62
N LYS A 333 51.42 -20.72 22.51
CA LYS A 333 50.50 -21.19 21.48
C LYS A 333 49.12 -20.55 21.61
N GLU A 334 48.59 -20.45 22.83
CA GLU A 334 47.31 -19.80 23.11
C GLU A 334 47.37 -18.29 22.85
N GLN A 335 48.46 -17.62 23.22
CA GLN A 335 48.67 -16.20 22.89
C GLN A 335 48.71 -15.96 21.38
N LEU A 336 49.34 -16.86 20.62
CA LEU A 336 49.38 -16.79 19.16
C LEU A 336 47.96 -16.94 18.57
N TYR A 337 47.20 -17.94 19.05
CA TYR A 337 45.82 -18.16 18.63
C TYR A 337 44.91 -16.95 18.95
N GLN A 338 45.04 -16.37 20.14
CA GLN A 338 44.29 -15.17 20.52
C GLN A 338 44.68 -13.96 19.68
N LYS A 339 45.97 -13.79 19.38
CA LYS A 339 46.46 -12.75 18.49
C LYS A 339 45.86 -12.90 17.09
N GLU A 340 45.89 -14.11 16.50
CA GLU A 340 45.28 -14.38 15.19
C GLU A 340 43.80 -14.02 15.19
N ARG A 341 43.03 -14.53 16.16
CA ARG A 341 41.60 -14.22 16.31
C ARG A 341 41.33 -12.72 16.44
N LEU A 342 42.11 -11.99 17.24
CA LEU A 342 41.96 -10.55 17.39
C LEU A 342 42.31 -9.81 16.09
N THR A 343 43.35 -10.23 15.37
CA THR A 343 43.70 -9.62 14.07
C THR A 343 42.62 -9.84 13.03
N GLU A 344 41.96 -11.00 13.01
CA GLU A 344 40.80 -11.24 12.14
C GLU A 344 39.61 -10.35 12.51
N LEU A 345 39.35 -10.18 13.81
CA LEU A 345 38.28 -9.33 14.29
C LEU A 345 38.53 -7.86 13.93
N VAL A 346 39.77 -7.38 14.06
CA VAL A 346 40.17 -6.04 13.62
C VAL A 346 39.96 -5.87 12.12
N LYS A 347 40.43 -6.81 11.29
CA LYS A 347 40.20 -6.78 9.83
C LYS A 347 38.71 -6.75 9.48
N LYS A 348 37.88 -7.52 10.18
CA LYS A 348 36.43 -7.52 9.99
C LYS A 348 35.81 -6.17 10.35
N CYS A 349 36.23 -5.56 11.45
CA CYS A 349 35.80 -4.22 11.86
C CYS A 349 36.24 -3.15 10.85
N GLU A 350 37.47 -3.21 10.34
CA GLU A 350 37.97 -2.30 9.29
C GLU A 350 37.16 -2.44 8.00
N ASN A 351 36.93 -3.66 7.52
CA ASN A 351 36.09 -3.92 6.35
C ASN A 351 34.66 -3.40 6.53
N ASN A 352 34.07 -3.57 7.71
CA ASN A 352 32.74 -3.04 8.03
C ASN A 352 32.74 -1.51 8.02
N ARG A 353 33.75 -0.87 8.61
CA ARG A 353 33.91 0.60 8.60
C ARG A 353 34.02 1.11 7.17
N ASP A 354 34.82 0.46 6.33
CA ASP A 354 35.04 0.87 4.95
C ASP A 354 33.79 0.64 4.09
N MET A 355 33.03 -0.44 4.34
CA MET A 355 31.72 -0.65 3.71
C MET A 355 30.74 0.48 4.11
N LEU A 356 30.69 0.84 5.40
CA LEU A 356 29.83 1.94 5.86
C LEU A 356 30.24 3.28 5.25
N LEU A 357 31.55 3.55 5.14
CA LEU A 357 32.06 4.73 4.45
C LEU A 357 31.66 4.75 2.97
N LYS A 358 31.78 3.63 2.26
CA LYS A 358 31.32 3.50 0.86
C LYS A 358 29.82 3.76 0.74
N LYS A 359 28.99 3.19 1.63
CA LYS A 359 27.54 3.44 1.66
C LYS A 359 27.21 4.90 1.94
N LYS A 360 27.90 5.52 2.91
CA LYS A 360 27.75 6.95 3.22
C LYS A 360 28.12 7.83 2.03
N ASN A 361 29.25 7.54 1.37
CA ASN A 361 29.70 8.29 0.20
C ASN A 361 28.73 8.11 -0.97
N HIS A 362 28.22 6.90 -1.21
CA HIS A 362 27.20 6.65 -2.23
C HIS A 362 25.89 7.38 -1.92
N ALA A 363 25.43 7.37 -0.66
CA ALA A 363 24.25 8.12 -0.24
C ALA A 363 24.45 9.64 -0.37
N ALA A 364 25.65 10.15 -0.09
CA ALA A 364 25.99 11.56 -0.29
C ALA A 364 26.03 11.93 -1.78
N ALA A 365 26.58 11.06 -2.63
CA ALA A 365 26.55 11.22 -4.07
C ALA A 365 25.12 11.19 -4.60
N LEU A 366 24.29 10.23 -4.19
CA LEU A 366 22.88 10.14 -4.56
C LEU A 366 22.09 11.36 -4.06
N LYS A 367 22.37 11.84 -2.85
CA LYS A 367 21.75 13.06 -2.33
C LYS A 367 22.14 14.27 -3.17
N SER A 368 23.42 14.43 -3.51
CA SER A 368 23.90 15.47 -4.41
C SER A 368 23.28 15.34 -5.80
N ASP A 369 23.17 14.12 -6.32
CA ASP A 369 22.52 13.85 -7.59
C ASP A 369 21.04 14.20 -7.52
N LEU A 370 20.33 13.92 -6.43
CA LEU A 370 18.92 14.32 -6.24
C LEU A 370 18.74 15.83 -6.02
N GLU A 371 19.69 16.49 -5.37
CA GLU A 371 19.70 17.95 -5.18
C GLU A 371 20.03 18.69 -6.49
N ASN A 372 20.91 18.11 -7.32
CA ASN A 372 21.40 18.70 -8.57
C ASN A 372 20.67 18.18 -9.82
N THR A 373 20.00 17.03 -9.76
CA THR A 373 18.86 16.72 -10.64
C THR A 373 17.68 17.53 -10.15
N MET A 374 17.77 18.84 -10.39
CA MET A 374 16.60 19.58 -10.85
C MET A 374 15.99 18.73 -11.96
N ILE A 375 14.84 18.13 -11.69
CA ILE A 375 14.07 17.51 -12.76
C ILE A 375 13.80 18.65 -13.74
N GLU A 376 14.32 18.55 -14.97
CA GLU A 376 14.04 19.52 -16.05
C GLU A 376 12.53 19.75 -16.21
N THR A 377 11.73 18.73 -15.85
CA THR A 377 10.29 18.81 -15.81
C THR A 377 9.74 19.78 -14.77
N THR A 378 10.46 20.17 -13.71
CA THR A 378 9.94 21.12 -12.70
C THR A 378 10.01 22.55 -13.22
N THR A 379 11.13 22.95 -13.83
CA THR A 379 11.26 24.24 -14.51
C THR A 379 10.36 24.29 -15.73
N GLU A 380 10.33 23.25 -16.56
CA GLU A 380 9.39 23.15 -17.68
C GLU A 380 7.94 23.12 -17.22
N TYR A 381 7.60 22.46 -16.12
CA TYR A 381 6.24 22.44 -15.57
C TYR A 381 5.86 23.83 -15.07
N THR A 382 6.77 24.55 -14.41
CA THR A 382 6.50 25.93 -13.99
C THR A 382 6.33 26.90 -15.17
N GLN A 383 7.09 26.71 -16.25
CA GLN A 383 6.93 27.46 -17.50
C GLN A 383 5.63 27.09 -18.22
N LYS A 384 5.37 25.80 -18.48
CA LYS A 384 4.12 25.31 -19.09
C LYS A 384 2.89 25.74 -18.27
N LYS A 385 2.97 25.73 -16.94
CA LYS A 385 1.91 26.23 -16.06
C LYS A 385 1.66 27.73 -16.26
N LYS A 386 2.72 28.55 -16.40
CA LYS A 386 2.58 29.99 -16.70
C LYS A 386 1.98 30.21 -18.09
N GLU A 387 2.46 29.50 -19.11
CA GLU A 387 1.93 29.56 -20.48
C GLU A 387 0.45 29.17 -20.55
N TYR A 388 0.05 28.09 -19.86
CA TYR A 388 -1.36 27.69 -19.82
C TYR A 388 -2.23 28.71 -19.09
N LEU A 389 -1.74 29.33 -18.02
CA LEU A 389 -2.47 30.39 -17.32
C LEU A 389 -2.65 31.64 -18.20
N GLU A 390 -1.67 31.98 -19.06
CA GLU A 390 -1.81 33.06 -20.03
C GLU A 390 -2.83 32.72 -21.12
N LYS A 391 -2.78 31.50 -21.68
CA LYS A 391 -3.77 31.03 -22.68
C LYS A 391 -5.20 31.02 -22.14
N ILE A 392 -5.39 30.65 -20.87
CA ILE A 392 -6.71 30.71 -20.21
C ILE A 392 -7.21 32.15 -20.14
N LYS A 393 -6.35 33.10 -19.72
CA LYS A 393 -6.72 34.52 -19.66
C LYS A 393 -7.05 35.11 -21.03
N GLU A 394 -6.35 34.70 -22.08
CA GLU A 394 -6.67 35.09 -23.45
C GLU A 394 -8.02 34.54 -23.91
N GLN A 395 -8.31 33.27 -23.61
CA GLN A 395 -9.61 32.67 -23.91
C GLN A 395 -10.76 33.33 -23.14
N GLU A 396 -10.56 33.66 -21.86
CA GLU A 396 -11.54 34.41 -21.05
C GLU A 396 -11.83 35.81 -21.62
N LYS A 397 -10.82 36.50 -22.17
CA LYS A 397 -11.02 37.77 -22.87
C LYS A 397 -11.79 37.57 -24.18
N ALA A 398 -11.48 36.51 -24.93
CA ALA A 398 -12.18 36.20 -26.17
C ALA A 398 -13.65 35.84 -25.93
N THR A 399 -13.96 35.03 -24.90
CA THR A 399 -15.34 34.70 -24.54
C THR A 399 -16.12 35.92 -24.10
N ALA A 400 -15.53 36.81 -23.30
CA ALA A 400 -16.14 38.09 -22.95
C ALA A 400 -16.42 38.95 -24.21
N GLY A 401 -15.50 38.98 -25.17
CA GLY A 401 -15.70 39.61 -26.48
C GLY A 401 -16.89 39.01 -27.25
N TYR A 402 -16.98 37.69 -27.33
CA TYR A 402 -18.12 37.02 -27.97
C TYR A 402 -19.44 37.28 -27.27
N GLU A 403 -19.48 37.34 -25.93
CA GLU A 403 -20.70 37.71 -25.19
C GLU A 403 -21.18 39.12 -25.54
N THR A 404 -20.26 40.08 -25.70
CA THR A 404 -20.64 41.44 -26.13
C THR A 404 -21.21 41.45 -27.55
N LEU A 405 -20.61 40.68 -28.48
CA LEU A 405 -21.10 40.52 -29.85
C LEU A 405 -22.45 39.80 -29.91
N ILE A 406 -22.67 38.83 -29.03
CA ILE A 406 -23.95 38.12 -28.91
C ILE A 406 -25.02 39.10 -28.39
N LYS A 407 -24.72 39.89 -27.36
CA LYS A 407 -25.62 40.93 -26.85
C LYS A 407 -25.95 41.98 -27.91
N SER A 408 -24.96 42.44 -28.70
CA SER A 408 -25.20 43.38 -29.79
C SER A 408 -26.05 42.77 -30.91
N ARG A 409 -25.81 41.51 -31.28
CA ARG A 409 -26.66 40.76 -32.22
C ARG A 409 -28.09 40.58 -31.71
N TYR A 410 -28.28 40.25 -30.43
CA TYR A 410 -29.62 40.15 -29.85
C TYR A 410 -30.35 41.50 -29.87
N ASN A 411 -29.66 42.59 -29.57
CA ASN A 411 -30.22 43.94 -29.67
C ASN A 411 -30.58 44.30 -31.11
N LEU A 412 -29.72 43.99 -32.08
CA LEU A 412 -30.00 44.19 -33.50
C LEU A 412 -31.22 43.37 -33.94
N LEU A 413 -31.28 42.10 -33.54
CA LEU A 413 -32.38 41.21 -33.89
C LEU A 413 -33.70 41.65 -33.23
N ALA A 414 -33.64 42.18 -32.01
CA ALA A 414 -34.78 42.82 -31.36
C ALA A 414 -35.25 44.05 -32.14
N ASN A 415 -34.32 44.93 -32.56
CA ASN A 415 -34.63 46.09 -33.38
C ASN A 415 -35.24 45.69 -34.73
N VAL A 416 -34.66 44.72 -35.44
CA VAL A 416 -35.21 44.17 -36.68
C VAL A 416 -36.60 43.59 -36.45
N ARG A 417 -36.83 42.87 -35.34
CA ARG A 417 -38.14 42.32 -35.01
C ARG A 417 -39.17 43.40 -34.70
N ILE A 418 -38.77 44.49 -34.05
CA ILE A 418 -39.60 45.66 -33.80
C ILE A 418 -39.94 46.34 -35.13
N SER A 419 -38.95 46.60 -35.99
CA SER A 419 -39.15 47.17 -37.32
C SER A 419 -40.04 46.28 -38.20
N LEU A 420 -39.84 44.96 -38.19
CA LEU A 420 -40.70 44.01 -38.90
C LEU A 420 -42.11 43.98 -38.33
N LYS A 421 -42.30 44.12 -37.01
CA LYS A 421 -43.63 44.31 -36.43
C LYS A 421 -44.27 45.62 -36.87
N HIS A 422 -43.52 46.72 -36.93
CA HIS A 422 -44.01 47.99 -37.46
C HIS A 422 -44.39 47.86 -38.94
N PHE A 423 -43.55 47.20 -39.75
CA PHE A 423 -43.86 46.88 -41.14
C PHE A 423 -45.02 45.92 -41.27
N GLN A 424 -45.21 44.96 -40.36
CA GLN A 424 -46.37 44.07 -40.36
C GLN A 424 -47.65 44.80 -39.97
N ILE A 425 -47.57 45.80 -39.09
CA ILE A 425 -48.70 46.68 -38.75
C ILE A 425 -49.04 47.54 -39.97
N LEU A 426 -48.05 48.21 -40.57
CA LEU A 426 -48.20 48.98 -41.80
C LEU A 426 -48.70 48.11 -42.97
N SER A 427 -48.19 46.89 -43.10
CA SER A 427 -48.60 45.96 -44.15
C SER A 427 -49.96 45.34 -43.86
N LYS A 428 -50.42 45.20 -42.61
CA LYS A 428 -51.83 44.88 -42.32
C LYS A 428 -52.75 46.06 -42.64
N LEU A 429 -52.29 47.29 -42.44
CA LEU A 429 -52.99 48.50 -42.90
C LEU A 429 -53.01 48.62 -44.43
N LEU A 430 -52.01 48.07 -45.13
CA LEU A 430 -51.93 48.03 -46.59
C LEU A 430 -52.51 46.75 -47.22
N ALA A 431 -52.50 45.60 -46.55
CA ALA A 431 -52.99 44.30 -47.04
C ALA A 431 -54.49 44.09 -46.77
N SER A 432 -55.15 45.00 -46.05
CA SER A 432 -56.57 45.26 -46.30
C SER A 432 -56.82 45.74 -47.74
N SER A 433 -55.78 46.08 -48.51
CA SER A 433 -55.90 46.53 -49.89
C SER A 433 -55.58 45.48 -50.97
N GLN A 434 -54.74 44.45 -50.79
CA GLN A 434 -54.44 43.48 -51.89
C GLN A 434 -53.63 42.24 -51.49
N LYS A 435 -53.92 41.09 -52.12
CA LYS A 435 -53.37 39.75 -51.84
C LYS A 435 -52.62 39.14 -53.04
N ASN A 436 -51.52 38.44 -52.72
CA ASN A 436 -50.89 37.26 -53.37
C ASN A 436 -49.72 37.45 -54.34
N LEU A 437 -48.58 36.76 -54.08
CA LEU A 437 -47.92 35.75 -54.96
C LEU A 437 -46.61 35.20 -54.33
N SER A 438 -46.28 33.93 -54.60
CA SER A 438 -45.15 33.15 -54.01
C SER A 438 -44.29 32.45 -55.07
N PHE A 439 -42.99 32.22 -54.82
CA PHE A 439 -42.02 31.54 -55.72
C PHE A 439 -41.21 30.43 -55.00
N LYS A 440 -40.74 29.39 -55.71
CA LYS A 440 -39.94 28.22 -55.22
C LYS A 440 -38.64 28.00 -56.04
N VAL A 441 -37.65 27.28 -55.46
CA VAL A 441 -36.27 26.98 -55.98
C VAL A 441 -35.98 25.45 -55.93
N PRO A 442 -35.09 24.86 -56.78
CA PRO A 442 -34.76 23.42 -56.81
C PRO A 442 -33.35 23.00 -56.30
N GLU A 443 -33.13 21.67 -56.20
CA GLU A 443 -32.21 20.89 -55.32
C GLU A 443 -31.12 20.09 -56.10
N PHE A 444 -30.00 19.69 -55.46
CA PHE A 444 -28.74 19.14 -56.07
C PHE A 444 -28.45 17.67 -55.63
N MET A 445 -27.79 16.85 -56.47
CA MET A 445 -27.43 15.43 -56.21
C MET A 445 -25.89 15.15 -56.23
N PRO A 446 -25.37 14.10 -55.52
CA PRO A 446 -23.93 13.77 -55.45
C PRO A 446 -23.53 12.48 -56.21
N HIS A 447 -22.24 12.37 -56.58
CA HIS A 447 -21.59 11.21 -57.23
C HIS A 447 -20.84 10.30 -56.23
N THR A 448 -20.78 8.99 -56.55
CA THR A 448 -20.08 7.89 -55.83
C THR A 448 -18.68 7.60 -56.39
N MET A 449 -17.73 7.20 -55.55
CA MET A 449 -16.37 6.73 -55.91
C MET A 449 -16.17 5.24 -55.55
N GLU A 450 -15.45 4.51 -56.41
CA GLU A 450 -15.09 3.08 -56.32
C GLU A 450 -13.80 2.84 -55.49
N VAL A 451 -13.66 1.62 -54.95
CA VAL A 451 -12.57 1.15 -54.06
C VAL A 451 -11.64 0.19 -54.81
N PRO A 452 -10.29 0.29 -54.70
CA PRO A 452 -9.36 -0.71 -55.26
C PRO A 452 -8.98 -1.85 -54.30
N GLU A 453 -8.60 -2.98 -54.89
CA GLU A 453 -8.37 -4.33 -54.34
C GLU A 453 -7.23 -4.47 -53.29
N GLU A 454 -7.44 -5.47 -52.42
CA GLU A 454 -6.57 -5.93 -51.34
C GLU A 454 -5.39 -6.75 -51.88
N ASP A 455 -4.20 -6.15 -51.91
CA ASP A 455 -2.93 -6.88 -51.83
C ASP A 455 -1.92 -5.98 -51.08
N GLU A 456 -1.09 -6.59 -50.24
CA GLU A 456 -0.08 -5.98 -49.35
C GLU A 456 -0.54 -5.62 -47.91
N VAL A 457 -0.89 -6.63 -47.12
CA VAL A 457 -0.78 -6.58 -45.64
C VAL A 457 0.10 -7.72 -45.15
N ASP A 458 1.42 -7.56 -45.28
CA ASP A 458 2.45 -8.44 -44.68
C ASP A 458 2.68 -8.15 -43.17
N GLY A 459 1.66 -7.63 -42.47
CA GLY A 459 1.72 -7.31 -41.04
C GLY A 459 1.35 -8.47 -40.12
N GLU A 460 0.52 -9.39 -40.57
CA GLU A 460 0.00 -10.49 -39.72
C GLU A 460 0.99 -11.65 -39.58
N THR A 461 1.83 -11.89 -40.58
CA THR A 461 2.82 -12.97 -40.58
C THR A 461 3.97 -12.70 -39.60
N GLN A 462 4.38 -11.43 -39.39
CA GLN A 462 5.44 -11.07 -38.45
C GLN A 462 5.01 -11.11 -36.97
N LEU A 463 3.74 -10.85 -36.68
CA LEU A 463 3.20 -10.97 -35.32
C LEU A 463 3.06 -12.44 -34.90
N GLN A 464 2.66 -13.33 -35.82
CA GLN A 464 2.60 -14.76 -35.52
C GLN A 464 3.99 -15.40 -35.36
N GLU A 465 5.01 -14.92 -36.10
CA GLU A 465 6.38 -15.42 -35.97
C GLU A 465 7.07 -14.94 -34.67
N THR A 466 6.78 -13.72 -34.22
CA THR A 466 7.28 -13.19 -32.95
C THR A 466 6.62 -13.85 -31.75
N LEU A 467 5.31 -14.13 -31.80
CA LEU A 467 4.60 -14.90 -30.78
C LEU A 467 5.11 -16.35 -30.69
N LYS A 468 5.41 -17.00 -31.82
CA LYS A 468 6.05 -18.34 -31.82
C LYS A 468 7.45 -18.33 -31.20
N LYS A 469 8.26 -17.28 -31.43
CA LYS A 469 9.60 -17.15 -30.83
C LYS A 469 9.56 -16.85 -29.32
N ILE A 470 8.52 -16.18 -28.83
CA ILE A 470 8.30 -15.95 -27.40
C ILE A 470 7.84 -17.24 -26.70
N ALA A 471 6.91 -17.99 -27.30
CA ALA A 471 6.46 -19.28 -26.76
C ALA A 471 7.58 -20.34 -26.66
N ILE A 472 8.51 -20.35 -27.62
CA ILE A 472 9.69 -21.24 -27.55
C ILE A 472 10.66 -20.80 -26.44
N LYS A 473 10.70 -19.52 -26.06
CA LYS A 473 11.57 -19.07 -24.96
C LYS A 473 11.04 -19.47 -23.58
N GLU A 474 9.73 -19.60 -23.42
CA GLU A 474 9.11 -20.05 -22.17
C GLU A 474 9.23 -21.56 -21.94
N THR A 475 9.20 -22.38 -23.01
CA THR A 475 9.41 -23.83 -22.88
C THR A 475 10.85 -24.19 -22.49
N TRP A 476 11.84 -23.46 -23.00
CA TRP A 476 13.25 -23.66 -22.59
C TRP A 476 13.55 -23.21 -21.16
N PHE A 477 12.74 -22.34 -20.56
CA PHE A 477 12.91 -21.90 -19.17
C PHE A 477 12.29 -22.86 -18.15
N LEU A 478 11.36 -23.73 -18.57
CA LEU A 478 10.72 -24.75 -17.74
C LEU A 478 11.56 -26.04 -17.66
N ASP A 479 12.29 -26.39 -18.72
CA ASP A 479 13.14 -27.59 -18.77
C ASP A 479 14.52 -27.42 -18.06
N LEU A 480 14.85 -26.20 -17.59
CA LEU A 480 16.10 -25.88 -16.89
C LEU A 480 15.92 -25.75 -15.35
N ASN A 481 14.71 -25.98 -14.83
CA ASN A 481 14.39 -25.94 -13.39
C ASN A 481 13.81 -27.27 -12.85
N LEU A 482 14.04 -28.38 -13.56
CA LEU A 482 13.97 -29.76 -13.07
C LEU A 482 15.38 -30.34 -13.10
#